data_AF-A0A150VPA8-F1
#
_entry.id   AF-A0A150VPA8-F1
#
_cell.length_a   1.000
_cell.length_b   1.000
_cell.length_c   1.000
_cell.angle_alpha   90.00
_cell.angle_beta   90.00
_cell.angle_gamma   90.00
#
_symmetry.space_group_name_H-M   'P 1'
#
loop_
_entity.id
_entity.type
_entity.pdbx_description
1 polymer ?
#
loop_
_entity_poly.entity_id
_entity_poly.type
_entity_poly.pdbx_seq_one_letter_code
_entity_poly.pdbx_strand_id
1 'polypeptide(L)'
;MLSVEQGPYPHTVRIVDAFVSPDAPESPAPKDLTYVQLVLKVAGTPGRPLKAPHPNAYWVVRYDGCKTAQEADSQVGCGGMDDGTAYFTEEDMHSPEFGPGVPRQFGDLAADTPYWTRAWQLVPEGADLSRARLCEGGRAEDPDNCVPLGTVRRDGGQGPTAG
;
A
#
# COMPACT_ATOMS: atom_id res chain seq x y z
N MET A 1 1.23 -20.23 11.03
CA MET A 1 0.63 -19.66 9.80
C MET A 1 -0.49 -18.74 10.22
N LEU A 2 -0.35 -17.43 10.02
CA LEU A 2 -1.45 -16.49 10.23
C LEU A 2 -2.41 -16.66 9.05
N SER A 3 -3.52 -17.35 9.26
CA SER A 3 -4.63 -17.40 8.31
C SER A 3 -5.28 -16.03 8.30
N VAL A 4 -5.19 -15.33 7.17
CA VAL A 4 -6.00 -14.14 6.90
C VAL A 4 -7.39 -14.67 6.56
N GLU A 5 -8.40 -14.37 7.39
CA GLU A 5 -9.79 -14.68 7.06
C GLU A 5 -10.12 -14.12 5.67
N GLN A 6 -10.68 -14.96 4.81
CA GLN A 6 -11.18 -14.52 3.51
C GLN A 6 -12.41 -13.64 3.77
N GLY A 7 -12.20 -12.33 3.81
CA GLY A 7 -13.31 -11.39 3.82
C GLY A 7 -14.09 -11.41 2.49
N PRO A 8 -15.10 -10.54 2.33
CA PRO A 8 -16.04 -10.57 1.19
C PRO A 8 -15.40 -10.24 -0.17
N TYR A 9 -14.12 -9.92 -0.22
CA TYR A 9 -13.43 -9.51 -1.44
C TYR A 9 -12.85 -10.71 -2.19
N PRO A 10 -12.88 -10.73 -3.53
CA PRO A 10 -12.44 -11.87 -4.34
C PRO A 10 -10.91 -12.08 -4.37
N HIS A 11 -10.18 -11.54 -3.39
CA HIS A 11 -8.73 -11.53 -3.33
C HIS A 11 -8.19 -11.59 -1.90
N THR A 12 -6.91 -11.90 -1.81
CA THR A 12 -6.14 -11.87 -0.57
C THR A 12 -5.02 -10.86 -0.74
N VAL A 13 -4.73 -10.13 0.34
CA VAL A 13 -3.62 -9.17 0.41
C VAL A 13 -2.70 -9.55 1.55
N ARG A 14 -1.40 -9.53 1.28
CA ARG A 14 -0.36 -9.69 2.29
C ARG A 14 0.64 -8.55 2.19
N ILE A 15 0.95 -7.93 3.31
CA ILE A 15 2.06 -6.99 3.40
C ILE A 15 3.36 -7.77 3.33
N VAL A 16 4.16 -7.48 2.31
CA VAL A 16 5.52 -8.01 2.15
C VAL A 16 6.49 -7.12 2.91
N ASP A 17 6.30 -5.80 2.81
CA ASP A 17 7.19 -4.81 3.40
C ASP A 17 6.43 -3.49 3.65
N ALA A 18 6.92 -2.71 4.62
CA ALA A 18 6.37 -1.42 4.97
C ALA A 18 7.50 -0.46 5.34
N PHE A 19 7.48 0.73 4.76
CA PHE A 19 8.50 1.73 5.03
C PHE A 19 8.01 3.16 4.92
N VAL A 20 8.71 4.06 5.60
CA VAL A 20 8.55 5.51 5.47
C VAL A 20 9.50 5.98 4.37
N SER A 21 8.95 6.74 3.42
CA SER A 21 9.68 7.34 2.31
C SER A 21 9.35 8.84 2.21
N PRO A 22 10.36 9.72 1.99
CA PRO A 22 10.08 11.13 1.71
C PRO A 22 9.37 11.32 0.36
N ASP A 23 9.45 10.35 -0.54
CA ASP A 23 8.96 10.47 -1.92
C ASP A 23 8.07 9.27 -2.31
N ALA A 24 7.01 9.56 -3.06
CA ALA A 24 6.35 8.61 -3.95
C ALA A 24 6.87 8.83 -5.39
N PRO A 25 6.69 7.87 -6.32
CA PRO A 25 7.13 8.03 -7.70
C PRO A 25 6.61 9.35 -8.30
N GLU A 26 7.54 10.20 -8.75
CA GLU A 26 7.25 11.53 -9.35
C GLU A 26 6.53 12.53 -8.41
N SER A 27 6.37 12.20 -7.12
CA SER A 27 5.60 12.99 -6.17
C SER A 27 6.31 13.07 -4.81
N PRO A 28 7.16 14.08 -4.58
CA PRO A 28 7.76 14.31 -3.26
C PRO A 28 6.71 14.67 -2.22
N ALA A 29 6.91 14.27 -0.96
CA ALA A 29 5.99 14.62 0.10
C ALA A 29 6.01 16.14 0.37
N PRO A 30 4.84 16.77 0.61
CA PRO A 30 4.79 18.13 1.12
C PRO A 30 5.53 18.28 2.44
N LYS A 31 5.85 19.53 2.80
CA LYS A 31 6.52 19.84 4.05
C LYS A 31 5.73 19.26 5.25
N ASP A 32 6.45 18.72 6.22
CA ASP A 32 5.93 18.15 7.48
C ASP A 32 5.11 16.83 7.27
N LEU A 33 5.08 16.30 6.05
CA LEU A 33 4.45 15.04 5.67
C LEU A 33 5.49 14.06 5.12
N THR A 34 5.12 12.78 5.12
CA THR A 34 5.91 11.68 4.57
C THR A 34 4.98 10.61 4.02
N TYR A 35 5.48 9.72 3.16
CA TYR A 35 4.71 8.59 2.70
C TYR A 35 4.98 7.34 3.54
N VAL A 36 3.92 6.63 3.89
CA VAL A 36 4.01 5.19 4.20
C VAL A 36 3.88 4.45 2.89
N GLN A 37 4.96 3.82 2.44
CA GLN A 37 4.97 2.91 1.32
C GLN A 37 4.77 1.47 1.81
N LEU A 38 3.85 0.75 1.17
CA LEU A 38 3.66 -0.68 1.37
C LEU A 38 4.03 -1.44 0.10
N VAL A 39 4.71 -2.57 0.26
CA VAL A 39 4.83 -3.59 -0.77
C VAL A 39 3.79 -4.66 -0.48
N LEU A 40 2.85 -4.83 -1.39
CA LEU A 40 1.70 -5.70 -1.23
C LEU A 40 1.80 -6.87 -2.19
N LYS A 41 1.57 -8.08 -1.67
CA LYS A 41 1.34 -9.28 -2.47
C LYS A 41 -0.17 -9.52 -2.53
N VAL A 42 -0.71 -9.52 -3.75
CA VAL A 42 -2.13 -9.71 -4.05
C VAL A 42 -2.33 -11.00 -4.83
N ALA A 43 -3.27 -11.81 -4.40
CA ALA A 43 -3.67 -13.01 -5.13
C ALA A 43 -5.19 -13.11 -5.18
N GLY A 44 -5.72 -13.45 -6.36
CA GLY A 44 -7.15 -13.73 -6.53
C GLY A 44 -7.60 -15.03 -5.87
N THR A 45 -8.91 -15.25 -5.88
CA THR A 45 -9.48 -16.57 -5.53
C THR A 45 -8.96 -17.63 -6.52
N PRO A 46 -8.60 -18.85 -6.05
CA PRO A 46 -8.10 -19.89 -6.94
C PRO A 46 -9.03 -20.18 -8.12
N GLY A 47 -8.45 -20.36 -9.31
CA GLY A 47 -9.16 -20.61 -10.56
C GLY A 47 -10.00 -19.44 -11.10
N ARG A 48 -9.89 -18.23 -10.50
CA ARG A 48 -10.63 -17.05 -10.96
C ARG A 48 -9.70 -15.87 -11.24
N PRO A 49 -9.74 -15.28 -12.45
CA PRO A 49 -9.05 -14.03 -12.71
C PRO A 49 -9.69 -12.89 -11.89
N LEU A 50 -8.91 -11.86 -11.62
CA LEU A 50 -9.30 -10.72 -10.80
C LEU A 50 -8.96 -9.43 -11.51
N LYS A 51 -9.85 -8.43 -11.43
CA LYS A 51 -9.49 -7.06 -11.82
C LYS A 51 -8.55 -6.46 -10.79
N ALA A 52 -7.43 -5.93 -11.25
CA ALA A 52 -6.43 -5.27 -10.42
C ALA A 52 -7.10 -4.29 -9.44
N PRO A 53 -6.98 -4.49 -8.11
CA PRO A 53 -7.61 -3.60 -7.14
C PRO A 53 -6.94 -2.22 -7.19
N HIS A 54 -7.74 -1.16 -7.31
CA HIS A 54 -7.19 0.19 -7.27
C HIS A 54 -6.85 0.56 -5.81
N PRO A 55 -5.60 0.92 -5.47
CA PRO A 55 -5.20 1.18 -4.09
C PRO A 55 -6.10 2.16 -3.34
N ASN A 56 -6.42 3.31 -3.95
CA ASN A 56 -7.30 4.32 -3.35
C ASN A 56 -8.73 3.79 -3.07
N ALA A 57 -9.24 2.86 -3.88
CA ALA A 57 -10.59 2.33 -3.68
C ALA A 57 -10.64 1.22 -2.62
N TYR A 58 -9.52 0.50 -2.44
CA TYR A 58 -9.49 -0.73 -1.67
C TYR A 58 -8.74 -0.60 -0.37
N TRP A 59 -7.72 0.23 -0.25
CA TRP A 59 -6.78 0.19 0.87
C TRP A 59 -6.60 1.52 1.55
N VAL A 60 -6.45 1.46 2.88
CA VAL A 60 -6.09 2.59 3.72
C VAL A 60 -5.20 2.10 4.87
N VAL A 61 -4.14 2.83 5.17
CA VAL A 61 -3.36 2.70 6.39
C VAL A 61 -4.08 3.46 7.50
N ARG A 62 -4.66 2.74 8.45
CA ARG A 62 -5.23 3.32 9.67
C ARG A 62 -4.18 3.41 10.75
N TYR A 63 -4.10 4.58 11.39
CA TYR A 63 -3.27 4.84 12.55
C TYR A 63 -3.98 5.83 13.49
N ASP A 64 -3.59 5.85 14.75
CA ASP A 64 -4.19 6.71 15.76
C ASP A 64 -3.95 8.19 15.41
N GLY A 65 -5.02 9.00 15.42
CA GLY A 65 -4.94 10.42 15.10
C GLY A 65 -5.03 10.78 13.61
N CYS A 66 -5.19 9.82 12.69
CA CYS A 66 -5.29 10.09 11.25
C CYS A 66 -6.37 11.13 10.94
N LYS A 67 -7.62 10.93 11.38
CA LYS A 67 -8.74 11.86 11.10
C LYS A 67 -8.46 13.28 11.59
N THR A 68 -7.94 13.42 12.80
CA THR A 68 -7.57 14.73 13.35
C THR A 68 -6.45 15.40 12.56
N ALA A 69 -5.45 14.62 12.11
CA ALA A 69 -4.40 15.13 11.24
C ALA A 69 -4.97 15.58 9.87
N GLN A 70 -5.91 14.84 9.30
CA GLN A 70 -6.58 15.20 8.05
C GLN A 70 -7.47 16.44 8.16
N GLU A 71 -8.11 16.67 9.31
CA GLU A 71 -8.87 17.90 9.59
C GLU A 71 -7.94 19.12 9.69
N ALA A 72 -6.72 18.93 10.20
CA ALA A 72 -5.72 19.99 10.29
C ALA A 72 -4.99 20.24 8.96
N ASP A 73 -4.77 19.18 8.17
CA ASP A 73 -4.15 19.21 6.86
C ASP A 73 -4.85 18.23 5.91
N SER A 74 -5.63 18.78 4.98
CA SER A 74 -6.41 17.99 4.01
C SER A 74 -5.57 17.14 3.06
N GLN A 75 -4.25 17.34 3.03
CA GLN A 75 -3.33 16.50 2.24
C GLN A 75 -3.08 15.14 2.90
N VAL A 76 -3.30 15.01 4.21
CA VAL A 76 -3.14 13.72 4.90
C VAL A 76 -4.16 12.71 4.36
N GLY A 77 -3.66 11.59 3.85
CA GLY A 77 -4.47 10.52 3.29
C GLY A 77 -5.06 9.65 4.39
N CYS A 78 -6.33 9.88 4.78
CA CYS A 78 -7.05 8.99 5.71
C CYS A 78 -8.24 8.26 5.07
N GLY A 79 -8.51 8.53 3.78
CA GLY A 79 -9.60 7.92 3.03
C GLY A 79 -9.17 6.77 2.11
N GLY A 80 -7.88 6.67 1.83
CA GLY A 80 -7.33 5.67 0.92
C GLY A 80 -5.84 5.88 0.70
N MET A 81 -5.20 4.90 0.06
CA MET A 81 -3.82 5.03 -0.44
C MET A 81 -3.87 5.81 -1.76
N ASP A 82 -3.23 6.97 -1.78
CA ASP A 82 -3.32 7.96 -2.87
C ASP A 82 -2.81 7.39 -4.21
N ASP A 83 -1.84 6.48 -4.14
CA ASP A 83 -1.17 5.93 -5.31
C ASP A 83 -0.91 4.43 -5.21
N GLY A 84 -0.70 3.83 -6.38
CA GLY A 84 0.09 2.63 -6.48
C GLY A 84 0.65 2.37 -7.87
N THR A 85 1.60 1.45 -7.92
CA THR A 85 2.20 1.02 -9.18
C THR A 85 1.26 0.09 -9.95
N ALA A 86 1.65 -0.23 -11.18
CA ALA A 86 1.18 -1.45 -11.81
C ALA A 86 1.43 -2.67 -10.90
N TYR A 87 0.72 -3.75 -11.22
CA TYR A 87 0.87 -5.06 -10.61
C TYR A 87 1.91 -5.85 -11.38
N PHE A 88 2.95 -6.28 -10.69
CA PHE A 88 4.08 -6.97 -11.25
C PHE A 88 4.07 -8.44 -10.83
N THR A 89 4.68 -9.31 -11.63
CA THR A 89 5.07 -10.62 -11.10
C THR A 89 6.19 -10.43 -10.06
N GLU A 90 6.54 -11.48 -9.31
CA GLU A 90 7.65 -11.41 -8.34
C GLU A 90 8.96 -11.02 -9.04
N GLU A 91 9.22 -11.63 -10.20
CA GLU A 91 10.41 -11.38 -11.02
C GLU A 91 10.47 -9.91 -11.49
N ASP A 92 9.37 -9.39 -12.04
CA ASP A 92 9.30 -8.01 -12.52
C ASP A 92 9.46 -6.98 -11.40
N MET A 93 8.96 -7.29 -10.19
CA MET A 93 9.05 -6.41 -9.02
C MET A 93 10.49 -6.26 -8.51
N HIS A 94 11.33 -7.27 -8.75
CA HIS A 94 12.75 -7.28 -8.41
C HIS A 94 13.64 -6.87 -9.58
N SER A 95 13.08 -6.70 -10.77
CA SER A 95 13.81 -6.26 -11.96
C SER A 95 14.13 -4.76 -11.89
N PRO A 96 15.37 -4.34 -12.20
CA PRO A 96 15.74 -2.92 -12.24
C PRO A 96 15.06 -2.14 -13.37
N GLU A 97 14.63 -2.83 -14.42
CA GLU A 97 14.01 -2.20 -15.59
C GLU A 97 12.49 -2.08 -15.47
N PHE A 98 11.88 -2.71 -14.45
CA PHE A 98 10.44 -2.94 -14.29
C PHE A 98 9.77 -3.45 -15.57
N GLY A 99 9.24 -4.67 -15.55
CA GLY A 99 8.40 -5.18 -16.65
C GLY A 99 7.20 -4.24 -16.92
N PRO A 100 6.48 -4.40 -18.05
CA PRO A 100 5.36 -3.52 -18.40
C PRO A 100 4.26 -3.49 -17.32
N GLY A 101 4.19 -4.52 -16.49
CA GLY A 101 3.22 -4.66 -15.40
C GLY A 101 1.77 -4.77 -15.90
N VAL A 102 0.88 -5.11 -14.99
CA VAL A 102 -0.57 -5.07 -15.23
C VAL A 102 -1.10 -3.75 -14.66
N PRO A 103 -1.79 -2.92 -15.45
CA PRO A 103 -2.30 -1.64 -14.98
C PRO A 103 -3.17 -1.77 -13.72
N ARG A 104 -2.94 -0.89 -12.73
CA ARG A 104 -3.68 -0.87 -11.44
C ARG A 104 -5.17 -0.60 -11.55
N GLN A 105 -5.62 -0.18 -12.72
CA GLN A 105 -7.00 0.09 -13.04
C GLN A 105 -7.35 -0.69 -14.31
N PHE A 106 -8.41 -1.48 -14.24
CA PHE A 106 -8.94 -2.29 -15.35
C PHE A 106 -8.07 -3.45 -15.87
N GLY A 107 -6.82 -3.58 -15.40
CA GLY A 107 -5.95 -4.71 -15.72
C GLY A 107 -6.48 -6.05 -15.17
N ASP A 108 -6.24 -7.12 -15.91
CA ASP A 108 -6.61 -8.48 -15.54
C ASP A 108 -5.42 -9.18 -14.88
N LEU A 109 -5.57 -9.53 -13.60
CA LEU A 109 -4.66 -10.42 -12.90
C LEU A 109 -5.07 -11.85 -13.21
N ALA A 110 -4.11 -12.65 -13.72
CA ALA A 110 -4.35 -14.04 -14.06
C ALA A 110 -4.78 -14.85 -12.82
N ALA A 111 -5.64 -15.84 -13.05
CA ALA A 111 -6.00 -16.81 -12.03
C ALA A 111 -4.75 -17.52 -11.49
N ASP A 112 -4.77 -17.87 -10.20
CA ASP A 112 -3.72 -18.64 -9.53
C ASP A 112 -2.32 -18.01 -9.57
N THR A 113 -2.22 -16.73 -9.99
CA THR A 113 -0.97 -15.99 -10.07
C THR A 113 -0.94 -14.90 -9.01
N PRO A 114 0.07 -14.89 -8.10
CA PRO A 114 0.27 -13.77 -7.22
C PRO A 114 0.92 -12.61 -7.98
N TYR A 115 0.54 -11.39 -7.61
CA TYR A 115 1.11 -10.15 -8.12
C TYR A 115 1.56 -9.25 -6.98
N TRP A 116 2.51 -8.37 -7.26
CA TRP A 116 3.08 -7.41 -6.33
C TRP A 116 2.79 -6.00 -6.79
N THR A 117 2.46 -5.12 -5.86
CA THR A 117 2.31 -3.69 -6.13
C THR A 117 2.90 -2.90 -4.98
N ARG A 118 3.30 -1.66 -5.27
CA ARG A 118 3.66 -0.67 -4.26
C ARG A 118 2.49 0.30 -4.13
N ALA A 119 2.13 0.65 -2.91
CA ALA A 119 1.11 1.64 -2.64
C ALA A 119 1.62 2.64 -1.61
N TRP A 120 1.20 3.90 -1.73
CA TRP A 120 1.62 4.99 -0.85
C TRP A 120 0.42 5.66 -0.21
N GLN A 121 0.59 6.10 1.03
CA GLN A 121 -0.35 6.97 1.72
C GLN A 121 0.41 8.08 2.43
N LEU A 122 -0.04 9.32 2.25
CA LEU A 122 0.58 10.46 2.89
C LEU A 122 0.15 10.56 4.37
N VAL A 123 1.14 10.68 5.27
CA VAL A 123 0.95 10.79 6.72
C VAL A 123 1.83 11.91 7.29
N PRO A 124 1.54 12.45 8.48
CA PRO A 124 2.47 13.34 9.18
C PRO A 124 3.83 12.67 9.45
N GLU A 125 4.93 13.40 9.30
CA GLU A 125 6.30 12.87 9.50
C GLU A 125 6.50 12.26 10.91
N GLY A 126 5.77 12.79 11.90
CA GLY A 126 5.78 12.32 13.29
C GLY A 126 4.66 11.35 13.67
N ALA A 127 3.90 10.82 12.71
CA ALA A 127 2.79 9.91 13.01
C ALA A 127 3.26 8.63 13.74
N ASP A 128 2.53 8.22 14.79
CA ASP A 128 2.79 6.95 15.47
C ASP A 128 2.18 5.79 14.66
N LEU A 129 3.06 5.04 13.99
CA LEU A 129 2.69 3.89 13.16
C LEU A 129 2.82 2.55 13.90
N SER A 130 3.13 2.54 15.21
CA SER A 130 3.40 1.30 15.97
C SER A 130 2.21 0.34 16.02
N ARG A 131 0.99 0.86 15.90
CA ARG A 131 -0.26 0.07 15.84
C ARG A 131 -0.99 0.21 14.52
N ALA A 132 -0.31 0.75 13.50
CA ALA A 132 -0.92 0.97 12.20
C ALA A 132 -1.35 -0.34 11.55
N ARG A 133 -2.44 -0.28 10.78
CA ARG A 133 -3.02 -1.43 10.09
C ARG A 133 -3.34 -1.05 8.65
N LEU A 134 -3.07 -1.96 7.73
CA LEU A 134 -3.63 -1.89 6.38
C LEU A 134 -5.04 -2.45 6.45
N CYS A 135 -6.02 -1.67 6.03
CA CYS A 135 -7.41 -2.07 6.04
C CYS A 135 -8.01 -2.03 4.64
N GLU A 136 -8.88 -2.99 4.34
CA GLU A 136 -9.67 -3.01 3.11
C GLU A 136 -10.98 -2.23 3.28
N GLY A 137 -11.14 -1.10 2.58
CA GLY A 137 -12.40 -0.34 2.54
C GLY A 137 -12.20 1.17 2.57
N GLY A 138 -12.33 1.82 1.42
CA GLY A 138 -12.14 3.28 1.27
C GLY A 138 -13.30 4.17 1.76
N ARG A 139 -14.35 3.64 2.42
CA ARG A 139 -15.55 4.44 2.79
C ARG A 139 -16.31 4.02 4.05
N ALA A 140 -15.99 2.89 4.68
CA ALA A 140 -16.69 2.44 5.88
C ALA A 140 -15.98 2.94 7.15
N GLU A 141 -16.76 3.33 8.16
CA GLU A 141 -16.21 3.78 9.44
C GLU A 141 -15.43 2.68 10.16
N ASP A 142 -15.74 1.41 9.88
CA ASP A 142 -14.92 0.26 10.24
C ASP A 142 -14.81 -0.73 9.06
N PRO A 143 -13.63 -0.85 8.43
CA PRO A 143 -13.35 -1.91 7.47
C PRO A 143 -13.21 -3.25 8.21
N ASP A 144 -14.00 -4.23 7.80
CA ASP A 144 -14.05 -5.56 8.43
C ASP A 144 -12.74 -6.36 8.28
N ASN A 145 -11.86 -5.98 7.33
CA ASN A 145 -10.58 -6.65 7.09
C ASN A 145 -9.41 -5.70 7.32
N CYS A 146 -8.70 -5.86 8.44
CA CYS A 146 -7.46 -5.15 8.71
C CYS A 146 -6.34 -6.11 9.07
N VAL A 147 -5.15 -5.88 8.52
CA VAL A 147 -3.92 -6.58 8.89
C VAL A 147 -2.91 -5.59 9.50
N PRO A 148 -2.24 -5.93 10.61
CA PRO A 148 -1.19 -5.07 11.17
C PRO A 148 -0.07 -4.82 10.14
N LEU A 149 0.44 -3.59 10.06
CA LEU A 149 1.60 -3.31 9.20
C LEU A 149 2.86 -4.06 9.65
N GLY A 150 2.98 -4.31 10.96
CA GLY A 150 4.22 -4.80 11.56
C GLY A 150 5.24 -3.67 11.72
N THR A 151 6.52 -4.00 11.56
CA THR A 151 7.60 -3.00 11.65
C THR A 151 7.63 -2.14 10.38
N VAL A 152 7.32 -0.85 10.52
CA VAL A 152 7.54 0.14 9.46
C VAL A 152 8.99 0.61 9.52
N ARG A 153 9.78 0.27 8.51
CA ARG A 153 11.18 0.70 8.43
C ARG A 153 11.24 2.15 7.99
N ARG A 154 12.17 2.94 8.53
CA ARG A 154 12.54 4.18 7.84
C ARG A 154 13.47 3.77 6.72
N ASP A 155 13.23 4.23 5.49
CA ASP A 155 14.23 4.03 4.46
C ASP A 155 15.49 4.77 4.94
N GLY A 156 16.43 4.00 5.49
CA GLY A 156 17.70 4.50 5.94
C GLY A 156 18.40 4.95 4.68
N GLY A 157 18.54 6.27 4.53
CA GLY A 157 18.89 6.91 3.28
C GLY A 157 19.88 6.13 2.44
N GLN A 158 19.69 6.22 1.13
CA GLN A 158 20.82 6.18 0.21
C GLN A 158 21.91 7.07 0.83
N GLY A 159 22.96 6.44 1.36
CA GLY A 159 24.06 7.16 1.98
C GLY A 159 24.62 8.20 1.01
N PRO A 160 25.31 9.25 1.48
CA PRO A 160 25.95 10.19 0.58
C PRO A 160 26.85 9.40 -0.38
N THR A 161 26.58 9.52 -1.68
CA THR A 161 27.49 9.04 -2.72
C THR A 161 28.78 9.83 -2.53
N ALA A 162 29.76 9.21 -1.87
CA ALA A 162 31.13 9.67 -1.93
C ALA A 162 31.61 9.47 -3.38
N GLY A 163 31.97 10.56 -4.03
CA GLY A 163 32.53 10.61 -5.38
C GLY A 163 32.74 12.04 -5.82
#